data_AF-A0A851S556-F1
#
_entry.id   AF-A0A851S556-F1
#
_cell.length_a   1.000
_cell.length_b   1.000
_cell.length_c   1.000
_cell.angle_alpha   90.00
_cell.angle_beta   90.00
_cell.angle_gamma   90.00
#
_symmetry.space_group_name_H-M   'P 1'
#
loop_
_entity.id
_entity.type
_entity.pdbx_description
1 polymer ?
#
loop_
_entity_poly.entity_id
_entity_poly.type
_entity_poly.pdbx_seq_one_letter_code
_entity_poly.pdbx_strand_id
1 'polypeptide(L)'
;RCAELQIQLTEAVATLAGQKELVAKLEHDLSTIQALSAVQRPDAEGAATPGLERIPEPIKEATALFYGHPPSPGTSFPEGQVDSLLSIISSQRERFRAKNQELEGENRMLQHTVHALQSELDNLRADNIKLYEKIKFLQSYPGRGSSRDDTEQRYSSQYEECLDPFSSFSRKERQRKYLSLSPWDKATLSMGRLILSNKTARTVAFFYTLFLHCLVFLV
;
A
#
# COMPACT_ATOMS: atom_id res chain seq x y z
N ARG A 1 -50.68 -10.65 33.47
CA ARG A 1 -49.48 -11.51 33.56
C ARG A 1 -49.51 -12.69 32.58
N CYS A 2 -50.41 -13.69 32.69
CA CYS A 2 -50.45 -14.78 31.69
C CYS A 2 -50.75 -14.32 30.25
N ALA A 3 -51.74 -13.45 30.05
CA ALA A 3 -52.08 -12.95 28.72
C ALA A 3 -50.94 -12.15 28.06
N GLU A 4 -50.19 -11.39 28.85
CA GLU A 4 -49.08 -10.56 28.38
C GLU A 4 -47.84 -11.40 28.03
N LEU A 5 -47.55 -12.44 28.82
CA LEU A 5 -46.54 -13.44 28.48
C LEU A 5 -46.91 -14.21 27.21
N GLN A 6 -48.19 -14.48 26.99
CA GLN A 6 -48.68 -15.16 25.79
C GLN A 6 -48.51 -14.30 24.53
N ILE A 7 -48.74 -12.98 24.64
CA ILE A 7 -48.49 -12.03 23.55
C ILE A 7 -46.99 -11.96 23.22
N GLN A 8 -46.12 -11.83 24.23
CA GLN A 8 -44.67 -11.81 24.02
C GLN A 8 -44.15 -13.12 23.40
N LEU A 9 -44.69 -14.27 23.80
CA LEU A 9 -44.36 -15.55 23.20
C LEU A 9 -44.76 -15.58 21.71
N THR A 10 -45.96 -15.11 21.37
CA THR A 10 -46.41 -15.08 19.96
C THR A 10 -45.58 -14.13 19.09
N GLU A 11 -45.15 -12.99 19.64
CA GLU A 11 -44.27 -12.03 18.96
C GLU A 11 -42.86 -12.59 18.76
N ALA A 12 -42.31 -13.25 19.79
CA ALA A 12 -41.02 -13.94 19.69
C ALA A 12 -41.06 -15.09 18.67
N VAL A 13 -42.17 -15.84 18.58
CA VAL A 13 -42.34 -16.90 17.58
C VAL A 13 -42.45 -16.33 16.17
N ALA A 14 -43.16 -15.21 15.99
CA ALA A 14 -43.28 -14.55 14.69
C ALA A 14 -41.94 -13.99 14.19
N THR A 15 -41.17 -13.36 15.08
CA THR A 15 -39.82 -12.86 14.75
C THR A 15 -38.85 -14.00 14.44
N LEU A 16 -38.91 -15.12 15.19
CA LEU A 16 -38.12 -16.31 14.91
C LEU A 16 -38.47 -16.94 13.54
N ALA A 17 -39.75 -16.97 13.19
CA ALA A 17 -40.20 -17.47 11.88
C ALA A 17 -39.64 -16.60 10.73
N GLY A 18 -39.72 -15.26 10.87
CA GLY A 18 -39.15 -14.33 9.89
C GLY A 18 -37.63 -14.46 9.78
N GLN A 19 -36.93 -14.67 10.89
CA GLN A 19 -35.49 -14.92 10.88
C GLN A 19 -35.14 -16.23 10.16
N LYS A 20 -35.90 -17.30 10.36
CA LYS A 20 -35.68 -18.58 9.66
C LYS A 20 -35.90 -18.46 8.15
N GLU A 21 -36.91 -17.73 7.72
CA GLU A 21 -37.16 -17.48 6.30
C GLU A 21 -36.02 -16.66 5.67
N LEU A 22 -35.53 -15.64 6.38
CA LEU A 22 -34.39 -14.85 5.93
C LEU A 22 -33.11 -15.70 5.82
N VAL A 23 -32.84 -16.56 6.81
CA VAL A 23 -31.69 -17.48 6.78
C VAL A 23 -31.81 -18.46 5.60
N ALA A 24 -32.98 -19.08 5.40
CA ALA A 24 -33.20 -19.99 4.27
C ALA A 24 -33.00 -19.30 2.92
N LYS A 25 -33.43 -18.04 2.81
CA LYS A 25 -33.22 -17.22 1.61
C LYS A 25 -31.74 -16.90 1.40
N LEU A 26 -31.03 -16.50 2.45
CA LEU A 26 -29.59 -16.23 2.39
C LEU A 26 -28.78 -17.49 2.05
N GLU A 27 -29.16 -18.65 2.58
CA GLU A 27 -28.55 -19.94 2.24
C GLU A 27 -28.79 -20.30 0.78
N HIS A 28 -30.01 -20.10 0.28
CA HIS A 28 -30.33 -20.31 -1.13
C HIS A 28 -29.53 -19.36 -2.04
N ASP A 29 -29.46 -18.08 -1.69
CA ASP A 29 -28.71 -17.07 -2.43
C ASP A 29 -27.20 -17.36 -2.41
N LEU A 30 -26.65 -17.77 -1.26
CA LEU A 30 -25.25 -18.21 -1.13
C LEU A 30 -24.98 -19.47 -1.95
N SER A 31 -25.88 -20.45 -1.95
CA SER A 31 -25.72 -21.67 -2.76
C SER A 31 -25.72 -21.36 -4.26
N THR A 32 -26.55 -20.40 -4.69
CA THR A 32 -26.62 -19.93 -6.07
C THR A 32 -25.35 -19.16 -6.46
N ILE A 33 -24.87 -18.27 -5.57
CA ILE A 33 -23.60 -17.56 -5.76
C ILE A 33 -22.43 -18.53 -5.78
N GLN A 34 -22.43 -19.56 -4.93
CA GLN A 34 -21.35 -20.55 -4.88
C GLN A 34 -21.33 -21.43 -6.12
N ALA A 35 -22.49 -21.87 -6.61
CA ALA A 35 -22.63 -22.58 -7.88
C ALA A 35 -22.15 -21.74 -9.08
N LEU A 36 -22.44 -20.44 -9.09
CA LEU A 36 -21.95 -19.52 -10.13
C LEU A 36 -20.45 -19.21 -9.94
N SER A 37 -19.96 -19.07 -8.72
CA SER A 37 -18.54 -18.80 -8.43
C SER A 37 -17.64 -20.00 -8.73
N ALA A 38 -18.14 -21.23 -8.57
CA ALA A 38 -17.45 -22.46 -8.96
C ALA A 38 -17.29 -22.56 -10.48
N VAL A 39 -18.13 -21.84 -11.25
CA VAL A 39 -18.01 -21.67 -12.70
C VAL A 39 -17.10 -20.46 -13.07
N GLN A 40 -16.95 -19.49 -12.17
CA GLN A 40 -16.30 -18.19 -12.46
C GLN A 40 -14.91 -17.98 -11.83
N ARG A 41 -14.28 -18.99 -11.23
CA ARG A 41 -12.94 -18.86 -10.65
C ARG A 41 -11.87 -19.31 -11.65
N PRO A 42 -11.26 -18.40 -12.45
CA PRO A 42 -9.90 -18.62 -12.87
C PRO A 42 -9.04 -18.46 -11.62
N ASP A 43 -8.36 -19.52 -11.22
CA ASP A 43 -7.38 -19.45 -10.16
C ASP A 43 -6.38 -18.32 -10.50
N ALA A 44 -6.35 -17.31 -9.65
CA ALA A 44 -5.38 -16.24 -9.73
C ALA A 44 -4.05 -16.76 -9.18
N GLU A 45 -3.32 -17.53 -9.99
CA GLU A 45 -1.88 -17.69 -9.85
C GLU A 45 -1.22 -17.53 -11.22
N GLY A 46 -0.27 -16.59 -11.28
CA GLY A 46 0.47 -16.24 -12.48
C GLY A 46 1.41 -17.36 -12.92
N ALA A 47 0.89 -18.32 -13.68
CA ALA A 47 1.68 -19.25 -14.46
C ALA A 47 1.05 -19.44 -15.85
N ALA A 48 1.77 -19.01 -16.88
CA ALA A 48 1.41 -19.21 -18.27
C ALA A 48 1.31 -20.72 -18.60
N THR A 49 0.13 -21.22 -18.96
CA THR A 49 -0.04 -22.46 -19.77
C THR A 49 -1.28 -22.38 -20.67
N PRO A 50 -1.25 -23.01 -21.86
CA PRO A 50 -2.25 -22.81 -22.92
C PRO A 50 -3.45 -23.73 -22.68
N GLY A 51 -4.64 -23.15 -22.47
CA GLY A 51 -5.85 -23.92 -22.17
C GLY A 51 -7.11 -23.28 -22.73
N LEU A 52 -7.14 -23.04 -24.05
CA LEU A 52 -8.29 -22.47 -24.76
C LEU A 52 -9.40 -23.52 -25.06
N GLU A 53 -9.61 -24.53 -24.22
CA GLU A 53 -10.54 -25.63 -24.55
C GLU A 53 -11.76 -25.80 -23.65
N ARG A 54 -11.97 -24.95 -22.63
CA ARG A 54 -13.13 -25.18 -21.75
C ARG A 54 -13.87 -23.93 -21.30
N ILE A 55 -14.26 -23.14 -22.30
CA ILE A 55 -15.35 -22.16 -22.13
C ILE A 55 -16.64 -22.89 -22.52
N PRO A 56 -17.66 -23.00 -21.65
CA PRO A 56 -18.99 -23.45 -22.05
C PRO A 56 -19.49 -22.61 -23.23
N GLU A 57 -19.96 -23.26 -24.30
CA GLU A 57 -20.36 -22.61 -25.57
C GLU A 57 -21.18 -21.31 -25.42
N PRO A 58 -22.13 -21.19 -24.45
CA PRO A 58 -22.90 -19.96 -24.26
C PRO A 58 -22.05 -18.74 -23.86
N ILE A 59 -20.96 -18.95 -23.12
CA ILE A 59 -20.05 -17.89 -22.66
C ILE A 59 -19.08 -17.52 -23.78
N LYS A 60 -18.71 -18.48 -24.63
CA LYS A 60 -17.89 -18.25 -25.82
C LYS A 60 -18.64 -17.39 -26.84
N GLU A 61 -19.94 -17.63 -27.04
CA GLU A 61 -20.80 -16.79 -27.88
C GLU A 61 -21.01 -15.40 -27.28
N ALA A 62 -21.36 -15.28 -25.99
CA ALA A 62 -21.58 -13.97 -25.35
C ALA A 62 -20.31 -13.10 -25.32
N THR A 63 -19.14 -13.71 -25.15
CA THR A 63 -17.84 -13.01 -25.18
C THR A 63 -17.42 -12.68 -26.62
N ALA A 64 -17.72 -13.54 -27.59
CA ALA A 64 -17.45 -13.28 -29.01
C ALA A 64 -18.28 -12.13 -29.59
N LEU A 65 -19.50 -11.91 -29.07
CA LEU A 65 -20.35 -10.76 -29.44
C LEU A 65 -19.76 -9.42 -28.97
N PHE A 66 -19.00 -9.39 -27.87
CA PHE A 66 -18.32 -8.19 -27.39
C PHE A 66 -17.05 -7.85 -28.20
N TYR A 67 -16.45 -8.84 -28.87
CA TYR A 67 -15.25 -8.69 -29.71
C TYR A 67 -15.53 -8.63 -31.22
N GLY A 68 -16.80 -8.41 -31.63
CA GLY A 68 -17.12 -8.06 -33.02
C GLY A 68 -17.23 -9.23 -34.00
N HIS A 69 -17.60 -10.43 -33.55
CA HIS A 69 -18.07 -11.48 -34.48
C HIS A 69 -19.57 -11.32 -34.73
N PRO A 70 -20.06 -11.43 -35.99
CA PRO A 70 -21.47 -11.21 -36.30
C PRO A 70 -22.32 -12.30 -35.61
N PRO A 71 -23.50 -11.96 -35.06
CA PRO A 71 -24.34 -12.93 -34.39
C PRO A 71 -24.86 -13.96 -35.41
N SER A 72 -24.69 -15.24 -35.08
CA SER A 72 -25.39 -16.33 -35.77
C SER A 72 -26.92 -16.15 -35.54
N PRO A 73 -27.75 -16.17 -36.60
CA PRO A 73 -29.18 -15.91 -36.48
C PRO A 73 -29.88 -17.18 -35.97
N GLY A 74 -29.97 -17.36 -34.65
CA GLY A 74 -30.67 -18.54 -34.11
C GLY A 74 -30.89 -18.62 -32.61
N THR A 75 -30.10 -17.95 -31.78
CA THR A 75 -30.18 -18.14 -30.32
C THR A 75 -30.98 -17.00 -29.68
N SER A 76 -32.31 -17.12 -29.69
CA SER A 76 -33.17 -16.27 -28.85
C SER A 76 -32.98 -16.70 -27.40
N PHE A 77 -32.15 -15.99 -26.63
CA PHE A 77 -32.13 -16.14 -25.19
C PHE A 77 -33.53 -15.80 -24.65
N PRO A 78 -34.16 -16.65 -23.83
CA PRO A 78 -35.44 -16.30 -23.22
C PRO A 78 -35.26 -15.02 -22.39
N GLU A 79 -36.05 -13.97 -22.68
CA GLU A 79 -35.89 -12.61 -22.12
C GLU A 79 -35.67 -12.61 -20.59
N GLY A 80 -36.36 -13.47 -19.85
CA GLY A 80 -36.24 -13.58 -18.39
C GLY A 80 -34.88 -14.06 -17.87
N GLN A 81 -34.07 -14.78 -18.68
CA GLN A 81 -32.72 -15.18 -18.27
C GLN A 81 -31.73 -14.01 -18.38
N VAL A 82 -31.94 -13.13 -19.36
CA VAL A 82 -31.11 -11.93 -19.56
C VAL A 82 -31.36 -10.93 -18.42
N ASP A 83 -32.62 -10.72 -18.04
CA ASP A 83 -32.99 -9.85 -16.92
C ASP A 83 -32.42 -10.35 -15.58
N SER A 84 -32.40 -11.66 -15.36
CA SER A 84 -31.81 -12.28 -14.16
C SER A 84 -30.29 -12.06 -14.11
N LEU A 85 -29.58 -12.26 -15.24
CA LEU A 85 -28.14 -12.00 -15.34
C LEU A 85 -27.81 -10.51 -15.14
N LEU A 86 -28.59 -9.61 -15.74
CA LEU A 86 -28.42 -8.16 -15.57
C LEU A 86 -28.67 -7.73 -14.12
N SER A 87 -29.68 -8.30 -13.46
CA SER A 87 -29.95 -8.09 -12.03
C SER A 87 -28.76 -8.52 -11.16
N ILE A 88 -28.21 -9.71 -11.40
CA ILE A 88 -27.04 -10.21 -10.65
C ILE A 88 -25.83 -9.30 -10.86
N ILE A 89 -25.52 -8.93 -12.10
CA ILE A 89 -24.39 -8.03 -12.43
C ILE A 89 -24.58 -6.66 -11.77
N SER A 90 -25.81 -6.14 -11.77
CA SER A 90 -26.12 -4.86 -11.12
C SER A 90 -25.88 -4.91 -9.61
N SER A 91 -26.28 -6.00 -8.96
CA SER A 91 -26.08 -6.21 -7.52
C SER A 91 -24.60 -6.35 -7.17
N GLN A 92 -23.84 -7.09 -7.99
CA GLN A 92 -22.39 -7.25 -7.80
C GLN A 92 -21.69 -5.90 -7.94
N ARG A 93 -22.01 -5.13 -9.00
CA ARG A 93 -21.49 -3.78 -9.20
C ARG A 93 -21.77 -2.88 -7.99
N GLU A 94 -22.98 -2.94 -7.45
CA GLU A 94 -23.36 -2.12 -6.30
C GLU A 94 -22.59 -2.51 -5.03
N ARG A 95 -22.40 -3.82 -4.77
CA ARG A 95 -21.57 -4.30 -3.65
C ARG A 95 -20.11 -3.90 -3.80
N PHE A 96 -19.54 -4.00 -5.01
CA PHE A 96 -18.18 -3.54 -5.26
C PHE A 96 -18.05 -2.03 -5.10
N ARG A 97 -19.04 -1.25 -5.55
CA ARG A 97 -19.08 0.20 -5.35
C ARG A 97 -19.12 0.55 -3.87
N ALA A 98 -20.00 -0.10 -3.09
CA ALA A 98 -20.09 0.12 -1.65
C ALA A 98 -18.78 -0.22 -0.92
N LYS A 99 -18.18 -1.38 -1.22
CA LYS A 99 -16.90 -1.79 -0.64
C LYS A 99 -15.76 -0.84 -1.04
N ASN A 100 -15.75 -0.37 -2.28
CA ASN A 100 -14.73 0.58 -2.73
C ASN A 100 -14.89 1.94 -2.02
N GLN A 101 -16.12 2.39 -1.81
CA GLN A 101 -16.41 3.61 -1.05
C GLN A 101 -15.98 3.49 0.43
N GLU A 102 -16.22 2.33 1.05
CA GLU A 102 -15.76 2.04 2.41
C GLU A 102 -14.23 2.05 2.49
N LEU A 103 -13.56 1.32 1.60
CA LEU A 103 -12.08 1.28 1.53
C LEU A 103 -11.48 2.67 1.28
N GLU A 104 -12.08 3.47 0.40
CA GLU A 104 -11.67 4.86 0.19
C GLU A 104 -11.85 5.70 1.46
N GLY A 105 -12.93 5.47 2.21
CA GLY A 105 -13.18 6.12 3.51
C GLY A 105 -12.14 5.75 4.55
N GLU A 106 -11.85 4.46 4.73
CA GLU A 106 -10.81 3.97 5.63
C GLU A 106 -9.42 4.49 5.24
N ASN A 107 -9.11 4.53 3.94
CA ASN A 107 -7.83 5.05 3.46
C ASN A 107 -7.66 6.53 3.81
N ARG A 108 -8.71 7.35 3.60
CA ARG A 108 -8.71 8.77 4.01
C ARG A 108 -8.54 8.93 5.52
N MET A 109 -9.18 8.07 6.31
CA MET A 109 -9.04 8.07 7.77
C MET A 109 -7.60 7.75 8.19
N LEU A 110 -7.01 6.68 7.64
CA LEU A 110 -5.63 6.30 7.91
C LEU A 110 -4.65 7.41 7.52
N GLN A 111 -4.84 8.04 6.35
CA GLN A 111 -4.03 9.18 5.93
C GLN A 111 -4.10 10.34 6.93
N HIS A 112 -5.29 10.66 7.43
CA HIS A 112 -5.47 11.68 8.45
C HIS A 112 -4.76 11.32 9.76
N THR A 113 -4.86 10.07 10.22
CA THR A 113 -4.15 9.59 11.41
C THR A 113 -2.63 9.66 11.24
N VAL A 114 -2.09 9.27 10.09
CA VAL A 114 -0.66 9.39 9.79
C VAL A 114 -0.20 10.84 9.86
N HIS A 115 -0.95 11.77 9.27
CA HIS A 115 -0.62 13.19 9.31
C HIS A 115 -0.68 13.74 10.75
N ALA A 116 -1.70 13.37 11.54
CA ALA A 116 -1.82 13.77 12.93
C ALA A 116 -0.62 13.28 13.77
N LEU A 117 -0.26 12.00 13.64
CA LEU A 117 0.90 11.42 14.35
C LEU A 117 2.22 12.05 13.92
N GLN A 118 2.39 12.37 12.63
CA GLN A 118 3.56 13.10 12.15
C GLN A 118 3.66 14.49 12.80
N SER A 119 2.55 15.23 12.85
CA SER A 119 2.51 16.53 13.53
C SER A 119 2.82 16.41 15.03
N GLU A 120 2.31 15.38 15.71
CA GLU A 120 2.64 15.14 17.13
C GLU A 120 4.13 14.82 17.32
N LEU A 121 4.71 13.96 16.48
CA LEU A 121 6.14 13.66 16.52
C LEU A 121 7.00 14.91 16.32
N ASP A 122 6.61 15.80 15.40
CA ASP A 122 7.34 17.04 15.16
C ASP A 122 7.18 18.04 16.32
N ASN A 123 6.00 18.12 16.93
CA ASN A 123 5.78 18.89 18.15
C ASN A 123 6.63 18.37 19.32
N LEU A 124 6.61 17.06 19.56
CA LEU A 124 7.42 16.39 20.60
C LEU A 124 8.92 16.60 20.36
N ARG A 125 9.39 16.52 19.11
CA ARG A 125 10.79 16.83 18.76
C ARG A 125 11.14 18.27 19.09
N ALA A 126 10.31 19.23 18.70
CA ALA A 126 10.54 20.64 18.97
C ALA A 126 10.59 20.92 20.48
N ASP A 127 9.70 20.31 21.26
CA ASP A 127 9.67 20.48 22.71
C ASP A 127 10.85 19.80 23.41
N ASN A 128 11.26 18.61 22.94
CA ASN A 128 12.47 17.93 23.44
C ASN A 128 13.73 18.77 23.20
N ILE A 129 13.85 19.42 22.04
CA ILE A 129 14.98 20.33 21.74
C ILE A 129 14.98 21.54 22.69
N LYS A 130 13.82 22.16 22.93
CA LYS A 130 13.70 23.28 23.90
C LYS A 130 14.01 22.84 25.33
N LEU A 131 13.59 21.64 25.72
CA LEU A 131 13.89 21.10 27.04
C LEU A 131 15.40 20.84 27.19
N TYR A 132 16.02 20.30 26.15
CA TYR A 132 17.47 20.13 26.09
C TYR A 132 18.20 21.46 26.24
N GLU A 133 17.77 22.52 25.54
CA GLU A 133 18.33 23.87 25.69
C GLU A 133 18.27 24.36 27.15
N LYS A 134 17.11 24.20 27.82
CA LYS A 134 16.96 24.56 29.24
C LYS A 134 17.89 23.75 30.15
N ILE A 135 18.02 22.44 29.91
CA ILE A 135 18.93 21.58 30.68
C ILE A 135 20.37 22.03 30.48
N LYS A 136 20.79 22.26 29.24
CA LYS A 136 22.13 22.75 28.89
C LYS A 136 22.42 24.11 29.55
N PHE A 137 21.45 25.01 29.56
CA PHE A 137 21.55 26.30 30.23
C PHE A 137 21.77 26.11 31.75
N LEU A 138 20.98 25.27 32.41
CA LEU A 138 21.13 24.98 33.84
C LEU A 138 22.45 24.26 34.17
N GLN A 139 22.93 23.37 33.28
CA GLN A 139 24.22 22.68 33.42
C GLN A 139 25.42 23.60 33.16
N SER A 140 25.24 24.71 32.44
CA SER A 140 26.31 25.69 32.20
C SER A 140 26.75 26.43 33.47
N TYR A 141 25.98 26.35 34.55
CA TYR A 141 26.39 26.85 35.86
C TYR A 141 27.45 25.92 36.49
N PRO A 142 28.63 26.45 36.87
CA PRO A 142 29.72 25.63 37.41
C PRO A 142 29.32 25.06 38.77
N GLY A 143 29.29 23.73 38.89
CA GLY A 143 29.04 23.03 40.16
C GLY A 143 28.32 21.69 40.06
N ARG A 144 27.77 21.31 38.90
CA ARG A 144 27.04 20.05 38.74
C ARG A 144 27.75 19.14 37.72
N GLY A 145 28.43 18.10 38.20
CA GLY A 145 29.05 17.09 37.34
C GLY A 145 28.00 16.38 36.50
N SER A 146 28.01 16.62 35.19
CA SER A 146 27.08 16.01 34.24
C SER A 146 27.66 14.71 33.70
N SER A 147 27.04 13.57 34.02
CA SER A 147 27.28 12.32 33.32
C SER A 147 26.60 12.41 31.96
N ARG A 148 27.40 12.51 30.90
CA ARG A 148 26.94 12.69 29.53
C ARG A 148 26.19 11.43 29.08
N ASP A 149 24.88 11.54 28.89
CA ASP A 149 24.03 10.43 28.43
C ASP A 149 23.95 10.39 26.89
N ASP A 150 23.73 9.21 26.31
CA ASP A 150 23.62 9.05 24.84
C ASP A 150 22.44 9.86 24.28
N THR A 151 21.34 9.94 25.05
CA THR A 151 20.18 10.77 24.72
C THR A 151 20.55 12.27 24.65
N GLU A 152 21.39 12.73 25.57
CA GLU A 152 21.91 14.10 25.61
C GLU A 152 22.71 14.41 24.35
N GLN A 153 23.54 13.46 23.88
CA GLN A 153 24.36 13.62 22.69
C GLN A 153 23.52 13.72 21.40
N ARG A 154 22.44 12.93 21.29
CA ARG A 154 21.49 13.02 20.17
C ARG A 154 20.80 14.38 20.11
N TYR A 155 20.23 14.85 21.22
CA TYR A 155 19.57 16.16 21.26
C TYR A 155 20.57 17.32 21.14
N SER A 156 21.81 17.15 21.58
CA SER A 156 22.91 18.10 21.36
C SER A 156 23.14 18.38 19.88
N SER A 157 23.26 17.31 19.08
CA SER A 157 23.47 17.44 17.63
C SER A 157 22.29 18.12 16.93
N GLN A 158 21.05 17.80 17.32
CA GLN A 158 19.84 18.45 16.78
C GLN A 158 19.75 19.92 17.16
N TYR A 159 20.10 20.26 18.40
CA TYR A 159 20.14 21.63 18.89
C TYR A 159 21.19 22.47 18.14
N GLU A 160 22.40 21.93 17.93
CA GLU A 160 23.46 22.62 17.17
C GLU A 160 23.08 22.82 15.69
N GLU A 161 22.40 21.85 15.10
CA GLU A 161 21.86 21.95 13.73
C GLU A 161 20.79 23.05 13.60
N CYS A 162 19.94 23.22 14.63
CA CYS A 162 18.95 24.29 14.72
C CYS A 162 19.56 25.68 15.00
N LEU A 163 20.68 25.74 15.74
CA LEU A 163 21.37 26.98 16.05
C LEU A 163 22.16 27.55 14.88
N ASP A 164 22.70 26.72 13.99
CA ASP A 164 23.48 27.18 12.85
C ASP A 164 22.55 27.79 11.78
N PRO A 165 22.48 29.13 11.65
CA PRO A 165 21.59 29.79 10.71
C PRO A 165 21.96 29.48 9.24
N PHE A 166 23.14 28.92 9.00
CA PHE A 166 23.64 28.55 7.68
C PHE A 166 23.54 27.05 7.37
N SER A 167 23.09 26.19 8.30
CA SER A 167 22.98 24.74 8.07
C SER A 167 21.96 24.39 6.97
N SER A 168 20.87 25.15 6.92
CA SER A 168 19.84 25.03 5.89
C SER A 168 20.27 25.67 4.56
N PHE A 169 20.99 26.79 4.63
CA PHE A 169 21.52 27.50 3.47
C PHE A 169 22.63 26.69 2.77
N SER A 170 23.59 26.17 3.52
CA SER A 170 24.70 25.35 3.01
C SER A 170 24.20 24.05 2.37
N ARG A 171 23.17 23.39 2.94
CA ARG A 171 22.51 22.23 2.32
C ARG A 171 21.86 22.60 0.99
N LYS A 172 21.09 23.69 0.96
CA LYS A 172 20.45 24.19 -0.27
C LYS A 172 21.48 24.60 -1.32
N GLU A 173 22.56 25.26 -0.93
CA GLU A 173 23.63 25.68 -1.84
C GLU A 173 24.38 24.47 -2.41
N ARG A 174 24.71 23.48 -1.57
CA ARG A 174 25.34 22.22 -2.01
C ARG A 174 24.43 21.47 -2.98
N GLN A 175 23.12 21.46 -2.74
CA GLN A 175 22.15 20.85 -3.64
C GLN A 175 22.02 21.62 -4.95
N ARG A 176 22.01 22.96 -4.93
CA ARG A 176 22.03 23.77 -6.16
C ARG A 176 23.31 23.54 -6.96
N LYS A 177 24.47 23.49 -6.30
CA LYS A 177 25.75 23.14 -6.95
C LYS A 177 25.70 21.73 -7.53
N TYR A 178 25.17 20.75 -6.80
CA TYR A 178 24.99 19.40 -7.32
C TYR A 178 24.02 19.35 -8.51
N LEU A 179 22.98 20.16 -8.49
CA LEU A 179 22.02 20.27 -9.60
C LEU A 179 22.62 20.97 -10.81
N SER A 180 23.49 21.97 -10.62
CA SER A 180 24.19 22.70 -11.68
C SER A 180 25.39 21.94 -12.28
N LEU A 181 25.78 20.79 -11.73
CA LEU A 181 26.79 19.94 -12.35
C LEU A 181 26.27 19.32 -13.65
N SER A 182 27.16 19.14 -14.63
CA SER A 182 26.85 18.48 -15.89
C SER A 182 26.34 17.05 -15.64
N PRO A 183 25.38 16.52 -16.41
CA PRO A 183 24.91 15.14 -16.29
C PRO A 183 26.06 14.11 -16.32
N TRP A 184 27.12 14.38 -17.07
CA TRP A 184 28.32 13.54 -17.17
C TRP A 184 29.20 13.58 -15.91
N ASP A 185 29.28 14.73 -15.24
CA ASP A 185 29.99 14.85 -13.95
C ASP A 185 29.24 14.10 -12.84
N LYS A 186 27.89 14.13 -12.87
CA LYS A 186 27.07 13.36 -11.92
C LYS A 186 27.24 11.86 -12.10
N ALA A 187 27.33 11.39 -13.35
CA ALA A 187 27.59 9.99 -13.68
C ALA A 187 28.99 9.55 -13.23
N THR A 188 30.00 10.39 -13.43
CA THR A 188 31.37 10.09 -12.96
C THR A 188 31.43 10.06 -11.43
N LEU A 189 30.77 10.99 -10.75
CA LEU A 189 30.70 11.03 -9.28
C LEU A 189 29.89 9.86 -8.69
N SER A 190 28.80 9.43 -9.36
CA SER A 190 28.03 8.26 -8.93
C SER A 190 28.82 6.97 -9.17
N MET A 191 29.51 6.85 -10.30
CA MET A 191 30.40 5.73 -10.62
C MET A 191 31.55 5.64 -9.61
N GLY A 192 32.19 6.78 -9.29
CA GLY A 192 33.24 6.86 -8.28
C GLY A 192 32.75 6.46 -6.88
N ARG A 193 31.58 6.96 -6.45
CA ARG A 193 30.98 6.52 -5.18
C ARG A 193 30.63 5.03 -5.19
N LEU A 194 30.12 4.50 -6.30
CA LEU A 194 29.73 3.09 -6.40
C LEU A 194 30.95 2.17 -6.27
N ILE A 195 32.08 2.55 -6.88
CA ILE A 195 33.36 1.84 -6.74
C ILE A 195 33.92 1.95 -5.32
N LEU A 196 33.87 3.13 -4.69
CA LEU A 196 34.43 3.34 -3.36
C LEU A 196 33.54 2.79 -2.22
N SER A 197 32.23 2.79 -2.41
CA SER A 197 31.24 2.38 -1.41
C SER A 197 31.10 0.86 -1.27
N ASN A 198 31.43 0.09 -2.31
CA ASN A 198 31.28 -1.36 -2.30
C ASN A 198 32.63 -2.08 -2.19
N LYS A 199 32.77 -2.97 -1.20
CA LYS A 199 34.00 -3.75 -0.96
C LYS A 199 34.35 -4.63 -2.16
N THR A 200 33.36 -5.22 -2.84
CA THR A 200 33.59 -6.06 -4.03
C THR A 200 34.08 -5.24 -5.22
N ALA A 201 33.49 -4.04 -5.43
CA ALA A 201 33.90 -3.15 -6.51
C ALA A 201 35.34 -2.67 -6.34
N ARG A 202 35.77 -2.40 -5.10
CA ARG A 202 37.16 -2.07 -4.77
C ARG A 202 38.13 -3.22 -5.11
N THR A 203 37.75 -4.46 -4.80
CA THR A 203 38.56 -5.64 -5.13
C THR A 203 38.68 -5.83 -6.65
N VAL A 204 37.59 -5.69 -7.41
CA VAL A 204 37.60 -5.78 -8.87
C VAL A 204 38.49 -4.70 -9.49
N ALA A 205 38.38 -3.45 -9.02
CA ALA A 205 39.21 -2.35 -9.50
C ALA A 205 40.72 -2.61 -9.25
N PHE A 206 41.08 -3.15 -8.08
CA PHE A 206 42.46 -3.52 -7.77
C PHE A 206 43.03 -4.58 -8.72
N PHE A 207 42.26 -5.65 -8.99
CA PHE A 207 42.68 -6.68 -9.94
C PHE A 207 42.75 -6.15 -11.38
N TYR A 208 41.83 -5.28 -11.77
CA TYR A 208 41.84 -4.64 -13.09
C TYR A 208 43.10 -3.81 -13.31
N THR A 209 43.52 -3.00 -12.32
CA THR A 209 44.76 -2.23 -12.42
C THR A 209 46.00 -3.11 -12.43
N LEU A 210 46.01 -4.19 -11.63
CA LEU A 210 47.12 -5.14 -11.61
C LEU A 210 47.26 -5.87 -12.96
N PHE A 211 46.14 -6.31 -13.53
CA PHE A 211 46.10 -6.97 -14.83
C PHE A 211 46.62 -6.05 -15.94
N LEU A 212 46.17 -4.79 -15.99
CA LEU A 212 46.67 -3.81 -16.95
C LEU A 212 48.17 -3.58 -16.80
N HIS A 213 48.66 -3.50 -15.55
CA HIS A 213 50.09 -3.33 -15.30
C HIS A 213 50.89 -4.52 -15.82
N CYS A 214 50.46 -5.75 -15.54
CA CYS A 214 51.10 -6.96 -16.07
C CYS A 214 51.12 -6.98 -17.61
N LEU A 215 50.04 -6.54 -18.26
CA LEU A 215 49.95 -6.50 -19.72
C LEU A 215 50.92 -5.47 -20.32
N VAL A 216 50.97 -4.26 -19.76
CA VAL A 216 51.90 -3.20 -20.19
C VAL A 216 53.36 -3.58 -19.98
N PHE A 217 53.68 -4.36 -18.94
CA PHE A 217 55.05 -4.84 -18.70
C PHE A 217 55.43 -6.07 -19.55
N LEU A 218 54.44 -6.75 -20.13
CA LEU A 218 54.64 -7.94 -20.96
C LEU A 218 54.71 -7.60 -22.46
N VAL A 219 54.08 -6.50 -22.88
CA VAL A 219 54.22 -5.85 -24.19
C VAL A 219 55.47 -4.99 -24.23
#